data_AF-A0A3C0NYK2-F1
#
_entry.id   AF-A0A3C0NYK2-F1
#
_cell.length_a   1.000
_cell.length_b   1.000
_cell.length_c   1.000
_cell.angle_alpha   90.00
_cell.angle_beta   90.00
_cell.angle_gamma   90.00
#
_symmetry.space_group_name_H-M   'P 1'
#
loop_
_entity.id
_entity.type
_entity.pdbx_description
1 polymer ?
#
loop_
_entity_poly.entity_id
_entity_poly.type
_entity_poly.pdbx_seq_one_letter_code
_entity_poly.pdbx_strand_id
1 'polypeptide(L)'
;MDKLYELMDWAEIEAVVYVEEDRPRDILSAKVTPHGILIQGFFPDQEKVSVRVLPGNRLYPMEKVDEEGFFAVLLKGRKIPKYEFVPGGKKDGQGYLNPYEYPCQITEKEEIRFGAGKWYDAYKKLGAHPMVIDDVQGVYFAVWAPNAMRVSVVGDFNNWDGRVCQMNRLDSGIFELFIPNLEIRSIYKYELKSGSGMVYLKSDPYANAFEEQPGDASVIVETDSYHWRDSEWREKNNASSPEGSPMAVYQCSLKEWAERTGDGDNCSYADIAKALAEYVKSMGYTHVELTPVTEYPEDRSQGYEVSGYFAPTSRYGYPKEFM
;
A
#
# COMPACT_ATOMS: atom_id res chain seq x y z
N MET A 1 23.44 -34.91 -11.13
CA MET A 1 22.75 -34.07 -10.13
C MET A 1 21.49 -33.54 -10.76
N ASP A 2 20.50 -33.19 -9.95
CA ASP A 2 19.28 -32.57 -10.46
C ASP A 2 19.61 -31.18 -11.02
N LYS A 3 19.21 -30.90 -12.27
CA LYS A 3 19.50 -29.63 -12.94
C LYS A 3 18.86 -28.45 -12.22
N LEU A 4 17.81 -28.69 -11.42
CA LEU A 4 17.19 -27.67 -10.60
C LEU A 4 18.13 -27.22 -9.48
N TYR A 5 18.74 -28.16 -8.75
CA TYR A 5 19.68 -27.88 -7.66
C TYR A 5 20.92 -27.08 -8.12
N GLU A 6 21.42 -27.34 -9.34
CA GLU A 6 22.55 -26.60 -9.91
C GLU A 6 22.22 -25.13 -10.25
N LEU A 7 20.93 -24.79 -10.35
CA LEU A 7 20.45 -23.42 -10.64
C LEU A 7 20.09 -22.62 -9.38
N MET A 8 20.07 -23.26 -8.21
CA MET A 8 19.73 -22.61 -6.94
C MET A 8 20.87 -21.73 -6.46
N ASP A 9 20.55 -20.47 -6.19
CA ASP A 9 21.45 -19.56 -5.49
C ASP A 9 21.18 -19.66 -3.99
N TRP A 10 21.92 -20.56 -3.32
CA TRP A 10 21.66 -20.92 -1.92
C TRP A 10 21.81 -19.74 -0.96
N ALA A 11 22.75 -18.83 -1.21
CA ALA A 11 22.97 -17.67 -0.33
C ALA A 11 21.78 -16.71 -0.38
N GLU A 12 21.28 -16.45 -1.59
CA GLU A 12 20.12 -15.60 -1.85
C GLU A 12 18.81 -16.25 -1.35
N ILE A 13 18.67 -17.58 -1.50
CA ILE A 13 17.55 -18.34 -0.94
C ILE A 13 17.53 -18.22 0.60
N GLU A 14 18.67 -18.42 1.25
CA GLU A 14 18.80 -18.23 2.71
C GLU A 14 18.43 -16.80 3.11
N ALA A 15 18.87 -15.78 2.36
CA ALA A 15 18.52 -14.39 2.63
C ALA A 15 17.00 -14.15 2.55
N VAL A 16 16.30 -14.73 1.58
CA VAL A 16 14.83 -14.63 1.48
C VAL A 16 14.14 -15.35 2.65
N VAL A 17 14.59 -16.56 2.98
CA VAL A 17 14.01 -17.41 4.04
C VAL A 17 14.18 -16.77 5.41
N TYR A 18 15.37 -16.24 5.70
CA TYR A 18 15.68 -15.53 6.96
C TYR A 18 15.24 -14.06 6.97
N VAL A 19 14.57 -13.60 5.89
CA VAL A 19 13.94 -12.29 5.82
C VAL A 19 14.99 -11.17 5.91
N GLU A 20 16.10 -11.36 5.20
CA GLU A 20 17.27 -10.49 5.14
C GLU A 20 17.54 -9.94 3.73
N GLU A 21 16.83 -10.45 2.73
CA GLU A 21 16.91 -9.99 1.35
C GLU A 21 16.23 -8.62 1.19
N ASP A 22 16.92 -7.68 0.52
CA ASP A 22 16.38 -6.34 0.25
C ASP A 22 15.95 -6.15 -1.21
N ARG A 23 16.29 -7.08 -2.12
CA ARG A 23 15.86 -7.15 -3.52
C ARG A 23 15.25 -8.52 -3.86
N PRO A 24 14.19 -8.96 -3.14
CA PRO A 24 13.60 -10.29 -3.30
C PRO A 24 13.11 -10.57 -4.73
N ARG A 25 12.82 -9.53 -5.51
CA ARG A 25 12.43 -9.64 -6.91
C ARG A 25 13.49 -10.29 -7.78
N ASP A 26 14.77 -10.04 -7.49
CA ASP A 26 15.88 -10.59 -8.26
C ASP A 26 15.93 -12.11 -8.17
N ILE A 27 15.33 -12.72 -7.16
CA ILE A 27 15.27 -14.18 -6.97
C ILE A 27 13.88 -14.73 -7.30
N LEU A 28 12.83 -14.07 -6.81
CA LEU A 28 11.46 -14.57 -6.80
C LEU A 28 10.70 -14.31 -8.11
N SER A 29 11.28 -13.54 -9.04
CA SER A 29 10.79 -13.45 -10.43
C SER A 29 11.21 -14.67 -11.25
N ALA A 30 10.39 -15.04 -12.23
CA ALA A 30 10.66 -16.12 -13.16
C ALA A 30 11.83 -15.77 -14.08
N LYS A 31 12.72 -16.74 -14.32
CA LYS A 31 13.94 -16.55 -15.12
C LYS A 31 14.01 -17.54 -16.26
N VAL A 32 14.46 -17.08 -17.43
CA VAL A 32 14.85 -17.97 -18.53
C VAL A 32 16.28 -18.44 -18.29
N THR A 33 16.49 -19.75 -18.24
CA THR A 33 17.79 -20.38 -18.04
C THR A 33 18.17 -21.22 -19.28
N PRO A 34 19.42 -21.69 -19.41
CA PRO A 34 19.82 -22.61 -20.48
C PRO A 34 19.03 -23.93 -20.49
N HIS A 35 18.40 -24.30 -19.37
CA HIS A 35 17.69 -25.57 -19.19
C HIS A 35 16.16 -25.44 -19.20
N GLY A 36 15.62 -24.22 -19.22
CA GLY A 36 14.18 -23.99 -19.20
C GLY A 36 13.80 -22.65 -18.61
N ILE A 37 12.64 -22.60 -17.98
CA ILE A 37 12.12 -21.45 -17.24
C ILE A 37 12.09 -21.85 -15.78
N LEU A 38 12.90 -21.17 -14.97
CA LEU A 38 12.95 -21.35 -13.54
C LEU A 38 11.89 -20.44 -12.89
N ILE A 39 11.01 -21.03 -12.09
CA ILE A 39 10.03 -20.31 -11.28
C ILE A 39 10.29 -20.70 -9.83
N GLN A 40 10.42 -19.70 -8.97
CA GLN A 40 10.74 -19.83 -7.56
C GLN A 40 9.70 -19.08 -6.73
N GLY A 41 9.48 -19.52 -5.49
CA GLY A 41 8.57 -18.83 -4.59
C GLY A 41 8.76 -19.28 -3.16
N PHE A 42 8.57 -18.36 -2.22
CA PHE A 42 8.65 -18.61 -0.80
C PHE A 42 7.24 -18.65 -0.21
N PHE A 43 6.89 -19.80 0.36
CA PHE A 43 5.57 -20.07 0.93
C PHE A 43 5.75 -20.70 2.32
N PRO A 44 5.91 -19.87 3.36
CA PRO A 44 6.03 -20.36 4.72
C PRO A 44 4.89 -21.31 5.08
N ASP A 45 5.21 -22.34 5.84
CA ASP A 45 4.25 -23.31 6.38
C ASP A 45 3.48 -24.14 5.31
N GLN A 46 3.83 -24.02 4.02
CA GLN A 46 3.30 -24.88 2.97
C GLN A 46 4.14 -26.15 2.83
N GLU A 47 3.45 -27.29 2.75
CA GLU A 47 4.06 -28.59 2.46
C GLU A 47 4.20 -28.86 0.97
N LYS A 48 3.29 -28.30 0.17
CA LYS A 48 3.23 -28.52 -1.28
C LYS A 48 2.80 -27.24 -1.96
N VAL A 49 3.50 -26.89 -3.03
CA VAL A 49 3.11 -25.81 -3.93
C VAL A 49 3.19 -26.33 -5.36
N SER A 50 2.36 -25.79 -6.23
CA SER A 50 2.42 -26.07 -7.67
C SER A 50 2.29 -24.79 -8.47
N VAL A 51 2.85 -24.78 -9.67
CA VAL A 51 2.63 -23.73 -10.65
C VAL A 51 1.52 -24.17 -11.60
N ARG A 52 0.48 -23.34 -11.75
CA ARG A 52 -0.57 -23.52 -12.75
C ARG A 52 -0.30 -22.59 -13.93
N VAL A 53 -0.05 -23.15 -15.11
CA VAL A 53 0.28 -22.42 -16.34
C VAL A 53 -0.99 -22.04 -17.11
N LEU A 54 -1.05 -20.80 -17.60
CA LEU A 54 -2.18 -20.18 -18.30
C LEU A 54 -1.81 -19.78 -19.74
N PRO A 55 -2.73 -19.94 -20.71
CA PRO A 55 -4.01 -20.66 -20.64
C PRO A 55 -3.82 -22.19 -20.66
N GLY A 56 -4.78 -22.94 -20.11
CA GLY A 56 -4.80 -24.40 -20.15
C GLY A 56 -4.77 -25.10 -18.78
N ASN A 57 -4.53 -24.35 -17.71
CA ASN A 57 -4.63 -24.80 -16.31
C ASN A 57 -3.82 -26.06 -16.01
N ARG A 58 -2.67 -26.21 -16.70
CA ARG A 58 -1.77 -27.34 -16.46
C ARG A 58 -0.99 -27.07 -15.18
N LEU A 59 -1.06 -28.02 -14.26
CA LEU A 59 -0.42 -27.96 -12.97
C LEU A 59 0.94 -28.66 -12.99
N TYR A 60 1.95 -28.01 -12.44
CA TYR A 60 3.32 -28.52 -12.30
C TYR A 60 3.70 -28.47 -10.82
N PRO A 61 3.92 -29.61 -10.16
CA PRO A 61 4.43 -29.65 -8.80
C PRO A 61 5.76 -28.92 -8.71
N MET A 62 5.93 -28.11 -7.67
CA MET A 62 7.21 -27.52 -7.31
C MET A 62 7.94 -28.44 -6.33
N GLU A 63 9.26 -28.47 -6.42
CA GLU A 63 10.13 -29.12 -5.45
C GLU A 63 10.36 -28.18 -4.28
N LYS A 64 10.23 -28.71 -3.05
CA LYS A 64 10.57 -27.99 -1.82
C LYS A 64 12.10 -28.09 -1.66
N VAL A 65 12.81 -27.04 -2.07
CA VAL A 65 14.28 -27.02 -2.09
C VAL A 65 14.86 -26.59 -0.75
N ASP A 66 14.08 -25.92 0.08
CA ASP A 66 14.39 -25.57 1.47
C ASP A 66 13.21 -25.92 2.40
N GLU A 67 13.52 -26.46 3.58
CA GLU A 67 12.50 -26.96 4.53
C GLU A 67 11.62 -25.84 5.12
N GLU A 68 12.10 -24.60 5.13
CA GLU A 68 11.36 -23.42 5.60
C GLU A 68 10.27 -22.94 4.62
N GLY A 69 10.13 -23.62 3.46
CA GLY A 69 9.06 -23.34 2.51
C GLY A 69 9.52 -22.64 1.23
N PHE A 70 10.78 -22.78 0.83
CA PHE A 70 11.23 -22.34 -0.48
C PHE A 70 10.97 -23.42 -1.54
N PHE A 71 10.28 -23.05 -2.61
CA PHE A 71 9.88 -23.95 -3.68
C PHE A 71 10.43 -23.50 -5.03
N ALA A 72 10.81 -24.47 -5.87
CA ALA A 72 11.25 -24.20 -7.23
C ALA A 72 10.70 -25.21 -8.25
N VAL A 73 10.55 -24.78 -9.49
CA VAL A 73 10.23 -25.66 -10.62
C VAL A 73 10.94 -25.20 -11.88
N LEU A 74 11.45 -26.17 -12.66
CA LEU A 74 12.04 -25.93 -13.96
C LEU A 74 11.10 -26.40 -15.07
N LEU A 75 10.44 -25.45 -15.73
CA LEU A 75 9.56 -25.71 -16.86
C LEU A 75 10.36 -25.77 -18.18
N LYS A 76 9.92 -26.61 -19.12
CA LYS A 76 10.51 -26.61 -20.47
C LYS A 76 10.03 -25.40 -21.26
N GLY A 77 10.94 -24.67 -21.90
CA GLY A 77 10.60 -23.54 -22.77
C GLY A 77 11.67 -22.45 -22.75
N ARG A 78 11.41 -21.36 -23.50
CA ARG A 78 12.26 -20.16 -23.54
C ARG A 78 11.47 -18.85 -23.38
N LYS A 79 10.16 -18.94 -23.19
CA LYS A 79 9.26 -17.80 -22.99
C LYS A 79 8.48 -18.05 -21.71
N ILE A 80 8.64 -17.17 -20.74
CA ILE A 80 7.92 -17.23 -19.46
C ILE A 80 6.41 -17.20 -19.77
N PRO A 81 5.65 -18.23 -19.37
CA PRO A 81 4.20 -18.24 -19.58
C PRO A 81 3.52 -17.36 -18.53
N LYS A 82 2.24 -17.01 -18.74
CA LYS A 82 1.41 -16.55 -17.63
C LYS A 82 1.19 -17.73 -16.66
N TYR A 83 1.32 -17.49 -15.37
CA TYR A 83 1.17 -18.54 -14.36
C TYR A 83 0.67 -17.98 -13.04
N GLU A 84 0.23 -18.89 -12.18
CA GLU A 84 -0.12 -18.61 -10.79
C GLU A 84 0.39 -19.74 -9.90
N PHE A 85 0.70 -19.41 -8.65
CA PHE A 85 1.04 -20.38 -7.62
C PHE A 85 -0.23 -20.96 -7.00
N VAL A 86 -0.20 -22.24 -6.69
CA VAL A 86 -1.30 -22.95 -6.03
C VAL A 86 -0.75 -23.63 -4.76
N PRO A 87 -0.75 -22.91 -3.62
CA PRO A 87 -0.46 -23.50 -2.32
C PRO A 87 -1.37 -24.71 -2.05
N GLY A 88 -0.82 -25.74 -1.39
CA GLY A 88 -1.44 -27.05 -1.22
C GLY A 88 -1.37 -27.97 -2.46
N GLY A 89 -1.05 -27.44 -3.65
CA GLY A 89 -0.80 -28.22 -4.87
C GLY A 89 -2.00 -28.95 -5.46
N LYS A 90 -3.23 -28.56 -5.10
CA LYS A 90 -4.46 -29.17 -5.62
C LYS A 90 -4.92 -28.49 -6.90
N LYS A 91 -5.45 -29.25 -7.86
CA LYS A 91 -5.86 -28.71 -9.18
C LYS A 91 -6.94 -27.64 -9.08
N ASP A 92 -7.86 -27.80 -8.13
CA ASP A 92 -8.97 -26.92 -7.77
C ASP A 92 -8.59 -25.89 -6.68
N GLY A 93 -7.32 -25.85 -6.26
CA GLY A 93 -6.84 -24.86 -5.30
C GLY A 93 -6.91 -23.43 -5.85
N GLN A 94 -7.06 -22.48 -4.93
CA GLN A 94 -6.98 -21.06 -5.23
C GLN A 94 -5.59 -20.72 -5.74
N GLY A 95 -5.55 -19.96 -6.83
CA GLY A 95 -4.30 -19.50 -7.44
C GLY A 95 -3.95 -18.09 -7.00
N TYR A 96 -2.65 -17.82 -6.91
CA TYR A 96 -2.08 -16.55 -6.50
C TYR A 96 -1.10 -16.10 -7.57
N LEU A 97 -1.27 -14.88 -8.08
CA LEU A 97 -0.31 -14.27 -8.99
C LEU A 97 0.96 -13.89 -8.24
N ASN A 98 2.11 -14.06 -8.87
CA ASN A 98 3.40 -13.74 -8.27
C ASN A 98 3.60 -12.21 -8.17
N PRO A 99 3.69 -11.60 -6.97
CA PRO A 99 3.92 -10.16 -6.82
C PRO A 99 5.26 -9.69 -7.43
N TYR A 100 6.23 -10.59 -7.56
CA TYR A 100 7.59 -10.27 -8.03
C TYR A 100 7.75 -10.25 -9.55
N GLU A 101 6.70 -10.57 -10.32
CA GLU A 101 6.74 -10.45 -11.80
C GLU A 101 6.61 -9.02 -12.29
N TYR A 102 6.01 -8.14 -11.48
CA TYR A 102 5.64 -6.79 -11.91
C TYR A 102 6.83 -5.82 -11.83
N PRO A 103 6.98 -4.91 -12.81
CA PRO A 103 8.05 -3.94 -12.82
C PRO A 103 7.97 -2.95 -11.67
N CYS A 104 9.13 -2.46 -11.27
CA CYS A 104 9.29 -1.29 -10.42
C CYS A 104 8.56 -0.08 -11.01
N GLN A 105 7.87 0.70 -10.18
CA GLN A 105 7.04 1.81 -10.65
C GLN A 105 7.71 3.17 -10.47
N ILE A 106 8.62 3.30 -9.51
CA ILE A 106 9.42 4.51 -9.33
C ILE A 106 10.62 4.46 -10.28
N THR A 107 10.80 5.52 -11.05
CA THR A 107 11.90 5.65 -12.01
C THR A 107 13.14 6.26 -11.35
N GLU A 108 14.32 5.97 -11.88
CA GLU A 108 15.59 6.57 -11.43
C GLU A 108 15.53 8.10 -11.37
N LYS A 109 14.85 8.75 -12.32
CA LYS A 109 14.66 10.22 -12.32
C LYS A 109 13.83 10.71 -11.13
N GLU A 110 12.83 9.95 -10.73
CA GLU A 110 12.01 10.25 -9.56
C GLU A 110 12.80 10.02 -8.28
N GLU A 111 13.59 8.95 -8.19
CA GLU A 111 14.51 8.70 -7.07
C GLU A 111 15.50 9.85 -6.86
N ILE A 112 16.11 10.33 -7.95
CA ILE A 112 17.03 11.49 -7.89
C ILE A 112 16.30 12.75 -7.40
N ARG A 113 15.07 12.99 -7.89
CA ARG A 113 14.25 14.12 -7.43
C ARG A 113 13.84 13.99 -5.97
N PHE A 114 13.52 12.78 -5.53
CA PHE A 114 13.17 12.47 -4.15
C PHE A 114 14.35 12.78 -3.22
N GLY A 115 15.53 12.22 -3.52
CA GLY A 115 16.75 12.46 -2.75
C GLY A 115 17.20 13.93 -2.73
N ALA A 116 16.84 14.69 -3.77
CA ALA A 116 17.09 16.14 -3.83
C ALA A 116 16.02 16.99 -3.13
N GLY A 117 14.96 16.40 -2.56
CA GLY A 117 13.84 17.12 -1.95
C GLY A 117 12.99 17.93 -2.94
N LYS A 118 12.95 17.50 -4.22
CA LYS A 118 12.30 18.23 -5.33
C LYS A 118 11.13 17.47 -5.97
N TRP A 119 10.72 16.34 -5.38
CA TRP A 119 9.56 15.59 -5.83
C TRP A 119 8.31 16.01 -5.06
N TYR A 120 7.72 17.12 -5.46
CA TYR A 120 6.60 17.75 -4.74
C TYR A 120 5.31 16.92 -4.73
N ASP A 121 5.15 15.99 -5.67
CA ASP A 121 4.01 15.09 -5.78
C ASP A 121 4.38 13.62 -5.52
N ALA A 122 5.42 13.38 -4.71
CA ALA A 122 5.83 12.03 -4.31
C ALA A 122 4.69 11.20 -3.68
N TYR A 123 3.71 11.86 -3.04
CA TYR A 123 2.52 11.22 -2.47
C TYR A 123 1.65 10.48 -3.50
N LYS A 124 1.83 10.72 -4.80
CA LYS A 124 1.14 9.97 -5.87
C LYS A 124 1.74 8.58 -6.12
N LYS A 125 2.91 8.29 -5.54
CA LYS A 125 3.58 6.98 -5.64
C LYS A 125 3.92 6.40 -4.28
N LEU A 126 4.42 7.20 -3.34
CA LEU A 126 4.57 6.78 -1.95
C LEU A 126 3.20 6.59 -1.30
N GLY A 127 3.08 5.61 -0.42
CA GLY A 127 1.80 5.19 0.14
C GLY A 127 1.30 3.87 -0.47
N ALA A 128 0.00 3.64 -0.38
CA ALA A 128 -0.70 2.55 -1.06
C ALA A 128 -1.65 3.09 -2.13
N HIS A 129 -1.50 2.61 -3.36
CA HIS A 129 -2.23 3.09 -4.54
C HIS A 129 -2.87 1.92 -5.28
N PRO A 130 -4.22 1.79 -5.24
CA PRO A 130 -4.94 0.88 -6.13
C PRO A 130 -4.64 1.23 -7.59
N MET A 131 -4.14 0.28 -8.38
CA MET A 131 -3.80 0.50 -9.78
C MET A 131 -3.85 -0.77 -10.62
N VAL A 132 -3.64 -0.61 -11.93
CA VAL A 132 -3.58 -1.70 -12.89
C VAL A 132 -2.20 -1.77 -13.52
N ILE A 133 -1.55 -2.93 -13.45
CA ILE A 133 -0.27 -3.22 -14.11
C ILE A 133 -0.46 -4.48 -14.97
N ASP A 134 -0.12 -4.41 -16.25
CA ASP A 134 -0.23 -5.54 -17.20
C ASP A 134 -1.63 -6.21 -17.21
N ASP A 135 -2.68 -5.38 -17.21
CA ASP A 135 -4.10 -5.76 -17.15
C ASP A 135 -4.53 -6.46 -15.84
N VAL A 136 -3.70 -6.41 -14.79
CA VAL A 136 -4.00 -6.97 -13.46
C VAL A 136 -4.27 -5.83 -12.48
N GLN A 137 -5.46 -5.85 -11.87
CA GLN A 137 -5.80 -4.97 -10.75
C GLN A 137 -5.02 -5.40 -9.51
N GLY A 138 -4.60 -4.43 -8.70
CA GLY A 138 -3.92 -4.68 -7.44
C GLY A 138 -3.60 -3.38 -6.73
N VAL A 139 -2.68 -3.45 -5.76
CA VAL A 139 -2.26 -2.29 -4.98
C VAL A 139 -0.75 -2.19 -5.02
N TYR A 140 -0.27 -1.02 -5.39
CA TYR A 140 1.13 -0.66 -5.34
C TYR A 140 1.45 0.01 -4.01
N PHE A 141 2.49 -0.47 -3.34
CA PHE A 141 2.97 0.05 -2.07
C PHE A 141 4.36 0.63 -2.26
N ALA A 142 4.63 1.77 -1.65
CA ALA A 142 5.99 2.31 -1.56
C ALA A 142 6.23 3.12 -0.27
N VAL A 143 7.37 2.87 0.37
CA VAL A 143 7.76 3.55 1.62
C VAL A 143 9.26 3.84 1.64
N TRP A 144 9.62 5.02 2.12
CA TRP A 144 11.03 5.39 2.28
C TRP A 144 11.56 4.94 3.65
N ALA A 145 12.52 4.00 3.64
CA ALA A 145 13.10 3.43 4.86
C ALA A 145 14.58 3.08 4.63
N PRO A 146 15.46 4.06 4.34
CA PRO A 146 16.77 3.82 3.75
C PRO A 146 17.76 3.04 4.65
N ASN A 147 17.50 2.99 5.95
CA ASN A 147 18.33 2.27 6.92
C ASN A 147 17.70 0.94 7.37
N ALA A 148 16.51 0.58 6.86
CA ALA A 148 15.96 -0.74 7.09
C ALA A 148 16.80 -1.78 6.33
N MET A 149 17.04 -2.93 6.95
CA MET A 149 17.59 -4.08 6.24
C MET A 149 16.54 -4.61 5.26
N ARG A 150 15.29 -4.71 5.72
CA ARG A 150 14.18 -5.20 4.90
C ARG A 150 12.88 -4.58 5.34
N VAL A 151 11.99 -4.34 4.39
CA VAL A 151 10.61 -3.97 4.63
C VAL A 151 9.69 -5.01 4.00
N SER A 152 8.60 -5.36 4.70
CA SER A 152 7.49 -6.14 4.14
C SER A 152 6.18 -5.38 4.32
N VAL A 153 5.24 -5.59 3.39
CA VAL A 153 3.85 -5.17 3.59
C VAL A 153 3.14 -6.29 4.34
N VAL A 154 2.49 -5.97 5.46
CA VAL A 154 1.74 -6.94 6.27
C VAL A 154 0.32 -6.45 6.48
N GLY A 155 -0.65 -7.36 6.48
CA GLY A 155 -2.06 -7.02 6.61
C GLY A 155 -2.95 -8.26 6.73
N ASP A 156 -4.26 -8.03 6.65
CA ASP A 156 -5.26 -9.11 6.68
C ASP A 156 -5.02 -10.16 5.59
N PHE A 157 -4.66 -9.72 4.38
CA PHE A 157 -4.44 -10.54 3.18
C PHE A 157 -3.27 -11.52 3.28
N ASN A 158 -2.35 -11.34 4.23
CA ASN A 158 -1.22 -12.26 4.47
C ASN A 158 -1.09 -12.67 5.94
N ASN A 159 -2.18 -12.56 6.72
CA ASN A 159 -2.22 -12.89 8.14
C ASN A 159 -1.15 -12.18 8.98
N TRP A 160 -0.79 -10.96 8.60
CA TRP A 160 0.24 -10.16 9.25
C TRP A 160 1.64 -10.81 9.26
N ASP A 161 1.93 -11.71 8.33
CA ASP A 161 3.22 -12.40 8.24
C ASP A 161 4.21 -11.67 7.32
N GLY A 162 5.22 -11.05 7.94
CA GLY A 162 6.28 -10.31 7.25
C GLY A 162 7.19 -11.15 6.35
N ARG A 163 7.10 -12.48 6.39
CA ARG A 163 7.85 -13.38 5.49
C ARG A 163 7.31 -13.38 4.06
N VAL A 164 6.02 -13.07 3.88
CA VAL A 164 5.27 -13.35 2.64
C VAL A 164 5.42 -12.26 1.58
N CYS A 165 5.20 -11.00 1.96
CA CYS A 165 5.18 -9.86 1.02
C CYS A 165 6.39 -8.93 1.27
N GLN A 166 7.59 -9.46 1.06
CA GLN A 166 8.85 -8.72 1.15
C GLN A 166 8.94 -7.68 0.02
N MET A 167 9.35 -6.46 0.34
CA MET A 167 9.40 -5.36 -0.62
C MET A 167 10.76 -5.24 -1.28
N ASN A 168 10.78 -4.78 -2.52
CA ASN A 168 12.01 -4.56 -3.28
C ASN A 168 12.58 -3.16 -3.02
N ARG A 169 13.83 -3.09 -2.59
CA ARG A 169 14.57 -1.86 -2.32
C ARG A 169 15.14 -1.26 -3.59
N LEU A 170 14.92 0.04 -3.75
CA LEU A 170 15.54 0.89 -4.77
C LEU A 170 16.78 1.59 -4.23
N ASP A 171 17.59 2.18 -5.11
CA ASP A 171 18.88 2.80 -4.74
C ASP A 171 18.70 4.01 -3.81
N SER A 172 17.56 4.70 -3.88
CA SER A 172 17.17 5.79 -2.96
C SER A 172 16.83 5.33 -1.53
N GLY A 173 16.72 4.01 -1.30
CA GLY A 173 16.23 3.45 -0.04
C GLY A 173 14.71 3.48 0.11
N ILE A 174 13.99 3.73 -0.99
CA ILE A 174 12.56 3.45 -1.10
C ILE A 174 12.38 1.94 -1.31
N PHE A 175 11.44 1.35 -0.59
CA PHE A 175 10.99 -0.02 -0.77
C PHE A 175 9.65 0.03 -1.49
N GLU A 176 9.46 -0.83 -2.49
CA GLU A 176 8.19 -0.92 -3.24
C GLU A 176 7.78 -2.36 -3.54
N LEU A 177 6.47 -2.57 -3.70
CA LEU A 177 5.89 -3.86 -4.11
C LEU A 177 4.50 -3.63 -4.71
N PHE A 178 4.19 -4.32 -5.81
CA PHE A 178 2.82 -4.42 -6.30
C PHE A 178 2.23 -5.78 -5.91
N ILE A 179 1.10 -5.75 -5.20
CA ILE A 179 0.37 -6.96 -4.80
C ILE A 179 -0.87 -7.10 -5.68
N PRO A 180 -0.92 -8.11 -6.57
CA PRO A 180 -2.05 -8.31 -7.47
C PRO A 180 -3.29 -8.80 -6.72
N ASN A 181 -4.47 -8.44 -7.24
CA ASN A 181 -5.79 -8.82 -6.75
C ASN A 181 -6.04 -8.50 -5.27
N LEU A 182 -5.35 -7.47 -4.74
CA LEU A 182 -5.58 -7.02 -3.38
C LEU A 182 -6.83 -6.13 -3.31
N GLU A 183 -7.65 -6.34 -2.29
CA GLU A 183 -8.94 -5.66 -2.15
C GLU A 183 -8.77 -4.25 -1.56
N ILE A 184 -9.61 -3.32 -2.02
CA ILE A 184 -9.78 -2.02 -1.37
C ILE A 184 -10.38 -2.27 0.01
N ARG A 185 -10.03 -1.45 1.00
CA ARG A 185 -10.38 -1.58 2.43
C ARG A 185 -9.55 -2.58 3.23
N SER A 186 -8.71 -3.39 2.59
CA SER A 186 -7.72 -4.17 3.34
C SER A 186 -6.86 -3.26 4.21
N ILE A 187 -6.59 -3.71 5.43
CA ILE A 187 -5.75 -3.01 6.41
C ILE A 187 -4.31 -3.49 6.30
N TYR A 188 -3.36 -2.57 6.46
CA TYR A 188 -1.95 -2.89 6.33
C TYR A 188 -1.04 -2.02 7.22
N LYS A 189 0.16 -2.53 7.44
CA LYS A 189 1.32 -1.82 7.97
C LYS A 189 2.57 -2.24 7.21
N TYR A 190 3.65 -1.50 7.41
CA TYR A 190 4.99 -1.94 7.06
C TYR A 190 5.64 -2.63 8.24
N GLU A 191 6.18 -3.82 8.01
CA GLU A 191 7.06 -4.52 8.94
C GLU A 191 8.52 -4.21 8.56
N LEU A 192 9.25 -3.52 9.43
CA LEU A 192 10.64 -3.15 9.20
C LEU A 192 11.57 -4.02 10.04
N LYS A 193 12.55 -4.66 9.40
CA LYS A 193 13.69 -5.30 10.07
C LYS A 193 14.86 -4.33 10.06
N SER A 194 15.36 -3.99 11.24
CA SER A 194 16.49 -3.08 11.42
C SER A 194 17.84 -3.82 11.35
N GLY A 195 18.93 -3.07 11.22
CA GLY A 195 20.31 -3.57 11.25
C GLY A 195 20.68 -4.42 12.48
N SER A 196 19.96 -4.26 13.60
CA SER A 196 20.16 -5.04 14.82
C SER A 196 19.34 -6.33 14.85
N GLY A 197 18.54 -6.61 13.82
CA GLY A 197 17.59 -7.71 13.77
C GLY A 197 16.26 -7.43 14.45
N MET A 198 16.07 -6.26 15.09
CA MET A 198 14.78 -5.89 15.68
C MET A 198 13.73 -5.62 14.60
N VAL A 199 12.51 -6.09 14.85
CA VAL A 199 11.35 -5.97 13.96
C VAL A 199 10.35 -4.97 14.54
N TYR A 200 9.83 -4.09 13.69
CA TYR A 200 8.86 -3.06 14.05
C TYR A 200 7.69 -3.04 13.07
N LEU A 201 6.47 -2.81 13.58
CA LEU A 201 5.31 -2.47 12.76
C LEU A 201 5.11 -0.96 12.75
N LYS A 202 4.88 -0.41 11.56
CA LYS A 202 4.61 1.01 11.34
C LYS A 202 3.46 1.19 10.37
N SER A 203 2.54 2.08 10.73
CA SER A 203 1.56 2.63 9.79
C SER A 203 2.28 3.39 8.68
N ASP A 204 1.63 3.50 7.52
CA ASP A 204 2.19 4.16 6.35
C ASP A 204 2.28 5.69 6.58
N PRO A 205 3.48 6.31 6.46
CA PRO A 205 3.62 7.76 6.55
C PRO A 205 2.81 8.54 5.50
N TYR A 206 2.53 7.91 4.36
CA TYR A 206 1.74 8.40 3.23
C TYR A 206 0.37 7.69 3.15
N ALA A 207 -0.14 7.16 4.26
CA ALA A 207 -1.49 6.58 4.29
C ALA A 207 -2.53 7.62 3.88
N ASN A 208 -3.46 7.21 3.02
CA ASN A 208 -4.62 8.02 2.65
C ASN A 208 -5.79 7.84 3.62
N ALA A 209 -5.78 6.78 4.44
CA ALA A 209 -6.77 6.53 5.49
C ALA A 209 -6.18 5.59 6.55
N PHE A 210 -6.80 5.57 7.73
CA PHE A 210 -6.46 4.72 8.86
C PHE A 210 -7.69 3.99 9.38
N GLU A 211 -7.47 2.93 10.15
CA GLU A 211 -8.53 2.29 10.94
C GLU A 211 -9.19 3.30 11.90
N GLU A 212 -10.43 3.02 12.27
CA GLU A 212 -11.06 3.69 13.40
C GLU A 212 -10.36 3.30 14.71
N GLN A 213 -10.38 4.21 15.69
CA GLN A 213 -9.80 3.95 17.00
C GLN A 213 -10.47 2.75 17.68
N PRO A 214 -9.70 1.90 18.40
CA PRO A 214 -8.29 2.07 18.80
C PRO A 214 -7.26 1.52 17.78
N GLY A 215 -7.68 1.18 16.57
CA GLY A 215 -6.77 0.72 15.50
C GLY A 215 -5.79 1.80 15.06
N ASP A 216 -4.67 1.36 14.48
CA ASP A 216 -3.60 2.22 13.98
C ASP A 216 -3.03 1.71 12.64
N ALA A 217 -3.63 0.70 12.01
CA ALA A 217 -3.23 0.30 10.67
C ALA A 217 -3.70 1.31 9.63
N SER A 218 -2.98 1.35 8.52
CA SER A 218 -3.36 2.11 7.35
C SER A 218 -4.40 1.31 6.55
N VAL A 219 -5.31 2.01 5.87
CA VAL A 219 -6.38 1.38 5.08
C VAL A 219 -6.17 1.69 3.61
N ILE A 220 -6.32 0.68 2.76
CA ILE A 220 -6.25 0.84 1.31
C ILE A 220 -7.54 1.51 0.82
N VAL A 221 -7.41 2.65 0.15
CA VAL A 221 -8.55 3.45 -0.33
C VAL A 221 -8.29 3.98 -1.73
N GLU A 222 -9.36 4.14 -2.50
CA GLU A 222 -9.29 4.92 -3.74
C GLU A 222 -9.50 6.41 -3.44
N THR A 223 -8.60 7.26 -3.91
CA THR A 223 -8.71 8.72 -3.78
C THR A 223 -9.23 9.41 -5.04
N ASP A 224 -9.10 8.77 -6.21
CA ASP A 224 -9.38 9.40 -7.50
C ASP A 224 -10.82 9.19 -8.01
N SER A 225 -11.66 8.46 -7.27
CA SER A 225 -13.03 8.11 -7.69
C SER A 225 -14.10 9.14 -7.30
N TYR A 226 -13.72 10.29 -6.72
CA TYR A 226 -14.65 11.36 -6.37
C TYR A 226 -14.85 12.36 -7.52
N HIS A 227 -16.12 12.65 -7.84
CA HIS A 227 -16.49 13.60 -8.89
C HIS A 227 -16.84 14.97 -8.30
N TRP A 228 -15.86 15.87 -8.31
CA TRP A 228 -16.01 17.25 -7.86
C TRP A 228 -17.07 18.04 -8.65
N ARG A 229 -17.82 18.91 -7.97
CA ARG A 229 -18.88 19.76 -8.55
C ARG A 229 -18.69 21.26 -8.31
N ASP A 230 -17.49 21.66 -7.91
CA ASP A 230 -17.11 23.02 -7.48
C ASP A 230 -16.37 23.82 -8.57
N SER A 231 -16.49 23.42 -9.84
CA SER A 231 -15.76 24.05 -10.96
C SER A 231 -16.02 25.55 -11.08
N GLU A 232 -17.28 25.98 -10.99
CA GLU A 232 -17.67 27.40 -11.02
C GLU A 232 -17.06 28.19 -9.84
N TRP A 233 -17.01 27.59 -8.65
CA TRP A 233 -16.40 28.20 -7.48
C TRP A 233 -14.88 28.38 -7.68
N ARG A 234 -14.20 27.33 -8.17
CA ARG A 234 -12.75 27.38 -8.42
C ARG A 234 -12.37 28.40 -9.48
N GLU A 235 -13.12 28.49 -10.57
CA GLU A 235 -12.89 29.50 -11.62
C GLU A 235 -13.01 30.92 -11.06
N LYS A 236 -14.10 31.20 -10.32
CA LYS A 236 -14.31 32.50 -9.70
C LYS A 236 -13.22 32.83 -8.67
N ASN A 237 -12.85 31.87 -7.83
CA ASN A 237 -11.83 32.05 -6.80
C ASN A 237 -10.45 32.34 -7.40
N ASN A 238 -10.05 31.57 -8.42
CA ASN A 238 -8.75 31.75 -9.11
C ASN A 238 -8.66 33.07 -9.89
N ALA A 239 -9.79 33.60 -10.36
CA ALA A 239 -9.85 34.89 -11.03
C ALA A 239 -9.85 36.09 -10.05
N SER A 240 -10.05 35.85 -8.75
CA SER A 240 -10.16 36.89 -7.72
C SER A 240 -8.85 37.08 -6.95
N SER A 241 -8.56 38.32 -6.53
CA SER A 241 -7.49 38.58 -5.57
C SER A 241 -8.02 38.42 -4.14
N PRO A 242 -7.35 37.64 -3.26
CA PRO A 242 -7.67 37.63 -1.84
C PRO A 242 -7.50 39.03 -1.20
N GLU A 243 -6.56 39.82 -1.72
CA GLU A 243 -6.28 41.16 -1.21
C GLU A 243 -7.45 42.12 -1.49
N GLY A 244 -8.02 42.70 -0.44
CA GLY A 244 -9.17 43.60 -0.52
C GLY A 244 -10.54 42.91 -0.57
N SER A 245 -10.58 41.57 -0.59
CA SER A 245 -11.84 40.81 -0.49
C SER A 245 -12.32 40.69 0.97
N PRO A 246 -13.64 40.65 1.22
CA PRO A 246 -14.15 40.45 2.58
C PRO A 246 -13.76 39.07 3.10
N MET A 247 -13.16 39.02 4.29
CA MET A 247 -12.75 37.79 4.95
C MET A 247 -13.26 37.77 6.38
N ALA A 248 -14.37 37.07 6.57
CA ALA A 248 -14.90 36.68 7.87
C ALA A 248 -14.79 35.15 8.00
N VAL A 249 -13.96 34.70 8.94
CA VAL A 249 -13.61 33.28 9.15
C VAL A 249 -14.38 32.75 10.36
N TYR A 250 -15.07 31.63 10.19
CA TYR A 250 -15.65 30.86 11.29
C TYR A 250 -14.70 29.71 11.64
N GLN A 251 -14.04 29.80 12.79
CA GLN A 251 -13.18 28.73 13.29
C GLN A 251 -14.00 27.71 14.08
N CYS A 252 -13.83 26.43 13.80
CA CYS A 252 -14.49 25.34 14.53
C CYS A 252 -13.73 24.00 14.40
N SER A 253 -14.07 23.04 15.26
CA SER A 253 -13.64 21.64 15.11
C SER A 253 -14.73 20.76 14.52
N LEU A 254 -14.34 19.66 13.86
CA LEU A 254 -15.28 18.64 13.39
C LEU A 254 -16.01 17.96 14.55
N LYS A 255 -15.31 17.75 15.68
CA LYS A 255 -15.86 17.16 16.90
C LYS A 255 -17.03 17.97 17.47
N GLU A 256 -16.86 19.27 17.60
CA GLU A 256 -17.93 20.16 18.08
C GLU A 256 -19.18 20.11 17.17
N TRP A 257 -18.99 19.93 15.86
CA TRP A 257 -20.09 19.81 14.93
C TRP A 257 -20.75 18.43 14.94
N ALA A 258 -19.96 17.36 15.06
CA ALA A 258 -20.47 16.00 15.24
C ALA A 258 -21.36 15.88 16.49
N GLU A 259 -20.97 16.55 17.59
CA GLU A 259 -21.78 16.60 18.82
C GLU A 259 -23.09 17.38 18.62
N ARG A 260 -23.13 18.37 17.72
CA ARG A 260 -24.30 19.24 17.45
C ARG A 260 -25.31 18.62 16.50
N THR A 261 -24.88 17.80 15.54
CA THR A 261 -25.76 17.13 14.58
C THR A 261 -26.63 16.05 15.25
N GLY A 262 -26.23 15.58 16.43
CA GLY A 262 -27.06 14.77 17.33
C GLY A 262 -26.72 13.27 17.36
N ASP A 263 -25.81 12.81 16.49
CA ASP A 263 -25.37 11.40 16.42
C ASP A 263 -24.02 11.14 17.08
N GLY A 264 -23.36 12.18 17.64
CA GLY A 264 -22.12 12.06 18.40
C GLY A 264 -21.03 11.34 17.62
N ASP A 265 -20.56 10.20 18.15
CA ASP A 265 -19.51 9.38 17.55
C ASP A 265 -19.93 8.67 16.25
N ASN A 266 -21.21 8.64 15.89
CA ASN A 266 -21.70 8.05 14.63
C ASN A 266 -21.87 9.08 13.50
N CYS A 267 -21.45 10.33 13.72
CA CYS A 267 -21.65 11.38 12.74
C CYS A 267 -20.62 11.30 11.60
N SER A 268 -21.09 11.34 10.36
CA SER A 268 -20.21 11.33 9.18
C SER A 268 -19.73 12.74 8.81
N TYR A 269 -18.66 12.82 8.02
CA TYR A 269 -18.23 14.05 7.36
C TYR A 269 -19.38 14.72 6.58
N ALA A 270 -20.26 13.93 5.94
CA ALA A 270 -21.37 14.45 5.15
C ALA A 270 -22.43 15.15 6.03
N ASP A 271 -22.72 14.60 7.21
CA ASP A 271 -23.66 15.20 8.16
C ASP A 271 -23.12 16.51 8.72
N ILE A 272 -21.84 16.51 9.11
CA ILE A 272 -21.11 17.70 9.56
C ILE A 272 -21.11 18.77 8.48
N ALA A 273 -20.73 18.41 7.25
CA ALA A 273 -20.62 19.33 6.13
C ALA A 273 -21.95 20.04 5.84
N LYS A 274 -23.07 19.31 5.86
CA LYS A 274 -24.40 19.89 5.64
C LYS A 274 -24.77 20.90 6.74
N ALA A 275 -24.67 20.49 8.01
CA ALA A 275 -25.05 21.34 9.14
C ALA A 275 -24.17 22.60 9.24
N LEU A 276 -22.86 22.43 9.06
CA LEU A 276 -21.88 23.52 9.08
C LEU A 276 -22.12 24.51 7.92
N ALA A 277 -22.30 24.01 6.70
CA ALA A 277 -22.53 24.86 5.54
C ALA A 277 -23.81 25.70 5.66
N GLU A 278 -24.91 25.11 6.15
CA GLU A 278 -26.17 25.83 6.40
C GLU A 278 -25.98 26.94 7.43
N TYR A 279 -25.28 26.66 8.53
CA TYR A 279 -25.01 27.64 9.58
C TYR A 279 -24.13 28.79 9.11
N VAL A 280 -22.97 28.48 8.52
CA VAL A 280 -21.98 29.46 8.04
C VAL A 280 -22.62 30.40 7.02
N LYS A 281 -23.43 29.86 6.10
CA LYS A 281 -24.19 30.63 5.12
C LYS A 281 -25.24 31.53 5.78
N SER A 282 -25.95 31.04 6.79
CA SER A 282 -26.98 31.83 7.49
C SER A 282 -26.38 33.02 8.27
N MET A 283 -25.18 32.85 8.80
CA MET A 283 -24.45 33.86 9.59
C MET A 283 -23.66 34.84 8.73
N GLY A 284 -23.50 34.59 7.43
CA GLY A 284 -22.78 35.47 6.50
C GLY A 284 -21.26 35.40 6.60
N TYR A 285 -20.71 34.31 7.15
CA TYR A 285 -19.27 34.04 7.09
C TYR A 285 -18.84 33.72 5.66
N THR A 286 -17.58 34.02 5.35
CA THR A 286 -17.00 33.81 4.01
C THR A 286 -16.15 32.54 3.94
N HIS A 287 -15.58 32.12 5.07
CA HIS A 287 -14.62 31.02 5.17
C HIS A 287 -14.86 30.22 6.44
N VAL A 288 -14.45 28.95 6.41
CA VAL A 288 -14.36 28.06 7.56
C VAL A 288 -12.89 27.74 7.79
N GLU A 289 -12.44 27.86 9.03
CA GLU A 289 -11.14 27.36 9.48
C GLU A 289 -11.37 26.16 10.40
N LEU A 290 -10.91 24.99 9.97
CA LEU A 290 -11.00 23.78 10.78
C LEU A 290 -9.75 23.67 11.66
N THR A 291 -9.93 23.21 12.90
CA THR A 291 -8.82 22.60 13.67
C THR A 291 -8.24 21.42 12.88
N PRO A 292 -7.02 20.93 13.21
CA PRO A 292 -6.39 19.87 12.42
C PRO A 292 -7.34 18.68 12.15
N VAL A 293 -7.45 18.33 10.88
CA VAL A 293 -8.33 17.25 10.38
C VAL A 293 -7.56 15.99 10.01
N THR A 294 -6.22 16.05 10.04
CA THR A 294 -5.34 14.91 9.77
C THR A 294 -5.48 13.84 10.84
N GLU A 295 -5.07 12.60 10.58
CA GLU A 295 -5.18 11.55 11.60
C GLU A 295 -4.31 11.83 12.83
N TYR A 296 -4.87 11.56 14.02
CA TYR A 296 -4.23 11.74 15.32
C TYR A 296 -4.61 10.62 16.31
N PRO A 297 -3.70 10.22 17.21
CA PRO A 297 -3.89 9.07 18.08
C PRO A 297 -4.77 9.38 19.29
N GLU A 298 -4.89 10.63 19.72
CA GLU A 298 -5.57 10.97 20.97
C GLU A 298 -6.44 12.22 20.86
N ASP A 299 -7.71 12.09 21.26
CA ASP A 299 -8.69 13.19 21.28
C ASP A 299 -8.27 14.40 22.11
N ARG A 300 -7.50 14.18 23.19
CA ARG A 300 -7.04 15.27 24.07
C ARG A 300 -6.15 16.28 23.35
N SER A 301 -5.51 15.86 22.26
CA SER A 301 -4.63 16.71 21.45
C SER A 301 -5.40 17.71 20.58
N GLN A 302 -6.72 17.53 20.42
CA GLN A 302 -7.55 18.31 19.50
C GLN A 302 -7.00 18.29 18.05
N GLY A 303 -6.30 17.21 17.69
CA GLY A 303 -5.67 17.02 16.38
C GLY A 303 -4.28 17.63 16.21
N TYR A 304 -3.76 18.34 17.21
CA TYR A 304 -2.43 18.96 17.12
C TYR A 304 -1.26 17.96 17.25
N GLU A 305 -1.50 16.75 17.78
CA GLU A 305 -0.53 15.65 17.79
C GLU A 305 -0.78 14.71 16.61
N VAL A 306 -0.29 15.08 15.43
CA VAL A 306 -0.56 14.35 14.18
C VAL A 306 0.25 13.06 14.07
N SER A 307 -0.41 11.96 13.70
CA SER A 307 0.22 10.68 13.35
C SER A 307 0.11 10.35 11.86
N GLY A 308 -0.92 10.83 11.16
CA GLY A 308 -1.15 10.56 9.74
C GLY A 308 -1.36 11.84 8.93
N TYR A 309 -0.27 12.37 8.36
CA TYR A 309 -0.27 13.67 7.68
C TYR A 309 -1.03 13.70 6.34
N PHE A 310 -1.27 12.55 5.73
CA PHE A 310 -1.87 12.42 4.39
C PHE A 310 -3.32 11.91 4.40
N ALA A 311 -3.89 11.66 5.58
CA ALA A 311 -5.25 11.17 5.73
C ALA A 311 -6.09 12.12 6.59
N PRO A 312 -7.32 12.46 6.19
CA PRO A 312 -8.30 12.97 7.15
C PRO A 312 -8.59 11.90 8.21
N THR A 313 -8.89 12.31 9.44
CA THR A 313 -9.13 11.38 10.56
C THR A 313 -10.28 10.42 10.27
N SER A 314 -10.13 9.15 10.61
CA SER A 314 -11.14 8.10 10.39
C SER A 314 -12.40 8.27 11.23
N ARG A 315 -12.36 9.10 12.27
CA ARG A 315 -13.45 9.34 13.24
C ARG A 315 -14.80 9.70 12.63
N TYR A 316 -14.81 10.27 11.43
CA TYR A 316 -16.04 10.75 10.76
C TYR A 316 -16.26 10.08 9.40
N GLY A 317 -15.54 9.00 9.11
CA GLY A 317 -15.62 8.26 7.85
C GLY A 317 -14.35 8.37 7.01
N TYR A 318 -14.49 8.09 5.71
CA TYR A 318 -13.35 7.94 4.80
C TYR A 318 -13.08 9.20 3.96
N PRO A 319 -11.89 9.32 3.34
CA PRO A 319 -11.48 10.54 2.63
C PRO A 319 -12.50 11.04 1.60
N LYS A 320 -13.20 10.13 0.92
CA LYS A 320 -14.25 10.48 -0.06
C LYS A 320 -15.40 11.30 0.55
N GLU A 321 -15.70 11.11 1.82
CA GLU A 321 -16.75 11.85 2.52
C GLU A 321 -16.27 13.24 2.97
N PHE A 322 -14.95 13.44 3.08
CA PHE A 322 -14.33 14.74 3.34
C PHE A 322 -14.16 15.61 2.07
N MET A 323 -14.24 15.00 0.87
CA MET A 323 -14.18 15.67 -0.44
C MET A 323 -15.52 16.29 -0.82
#